data_AF-A0A355U9S1-F1
#
_entry.id   AF-A0A355U9S1-F1
#
_cell.length_a   1.000
_cell.length_b   1.000
_cell.length_c   1.000
_cell.angle_alpha   90.00
_cell.angle_beta   90.00
_cell.angle_gamma   90.00
#
_symmetry.space_group_name_H-M   'P 1'
#
loop_
_entity.id
_entity.type
_entity.pdbx_description
1 polymer ?
#
loop_
_entity_poly.entity_id
_entity_poly.type
_entity_poly.pdbx_seq_one_letter_code
_entity_poly.pdbx_strand_id
1 'polypeptide(L)'
;MTQYSHLHCHSQYSLLDGASPIDDMFAKAKADGMRAVALTDHGNMFGAFKFVNSGERHGVKPIVGCEFYMVEDRFRRSFVGDTKDKRFHQLLLAKNQKGYENLSLLCSIGFMEGLYGKYPRIDREILKKHSEGLIATSCCIGAEIPQAILFKGEAEAEKLLKEYMEIFGEDFYIELQRHGIENIDGTGMSQEDVNQVLIRFAKKYNLKTIATNDSHYMEEEDSLPHDILLCVNTGSKMSDPKGYGKGMRFAFPNNEFYFKTQEEMGRLFADIPEALDNTNIIVDSITTPKLTRDVLLPNFIMPPEFKTQDDYLKYLTFEGAKKRYPQMTIDIEERLLFELSVIKDSGYPGYFLIVQDFTSAARVMGVSVGPGRGSAAGSAVAYCLGITNVDPIAYDLLFERFLNP
;
A
#
# COMPACT_ATOMS: atom_id res chain seq x y z
N MET A 1 -21.13 25.93 4.31
CA MET A 1 -20.47 25.32 3.14
C MET A 1 -20.01 23.96 3.64
N THR A 2 -20.61 22.89 3.14
CA THR A 2 -20.34 21.53 3.62
C THR A 2 -18.89 21.18 3.30
N GLN A 3 -18.14 20.67 4.27
CA GLN A 3 -16.76 20.25 4.06
C GLN A 3 -16.72 18.75 3.83
N TYR A 4 -16.11 18.32 2.73
CA TYR A 4 -16.03 16.93 2.33
C TYR A 4 -14.59 16.56 1.96
N SER A 5 -14.25 15.29 2.17
CA SER A 5 -12.98 14.69 1.76
C SER A 5 -13.25 13.26 1.32
N HIS A 6 -12.73 12.85 0.17
CA HIS A 6 -12.93 11.49 -0.30
C HIS A 6 -12.15 10.49 0.56
N LEU A 7 -12.86 9.51 1.11
CA LEU A 7 -12.30 8.47 1.99
C LEU A 7 -12.28 7.06 1.37
N HIS A 8 -12.84 6.91 0.16
CA HIS A 8 -12.87 5.67 -0.60
C HIS A 8 -12.54 5.98 -2.07
N CYS A 9 -11.29 5.74 -2.44
CA CYS A 9 -10.77 6.02 -3.77
C CYS A 9 -9.80 4.94 -4.25
N HIS A 10 -9.92 4.61 -5.53
CA HIS A 10 -9.03 3.70 -6.24
C HIS A 10 -8.16 4.48 -7.22
N SER A 11 -6.85 4.34 -7.04
CA SER A 11 -5.84 4.91 -7.92
C SER A 11 -5.48 3.94 -9.04
N GLN A 12 -4.55 4.37 -9.89
CA GLN A 12 -3.87 3.50 -10.87
C GLN A 12 -3.21 2.23 -10.27
N TYR A 13 -3.09 2.13 -8.94
CA TYR A 13 -2.52 0.96 -8.24
C TYR A 13 -3.59 -0.06 -7.80
N SER A 14 -4.88 0.24 -7.92
CA SER A 14 -5.91 -0.79 -8.14
C SER A 14 -5.72 -1.37 -9.55
N LEU A 15 -4.77 -2.30 -9.68
CA LEU A 15 -4.29 -2.74 -11.00
C LEU A 15 -5.42 -3.27 -11.89
N LEU A 16 -5.50 -2.69 -13.10
CA LEU A 16 -6.49 -3.02 -14.13
C LEU A 16 -7.94 -2.76 -13.69
N ASP A 17 -8.13 -1.82 -12.77
CA ASP A 17 -9.43 -1.46 -12.24
C ASP A 17 -9.51 0.05 -12.00
N GLY A 18 -8.78 0.59 -11.02
CA GLY A 18 -8.67 2.03 -10.81
C GLY A 18 -7.81 2.72 -11.87
N ALA A 19 -8.24 3.91 -12.27
CA ALA A 19 -7.65 4.74 -13.31
C ALA A 19 -7.28 6.15 -12.83
N SER A 20 -7.45 6.47 -11.55
CA SER A 20 -7.15 7.79 -10.98
C SER A 20 -5.65 8.00 -10.74
N PRO A 21 -4.99 8.97 -11.39
CA PRO A 21 -3.59 9.27 -11.09
C PRO A 21 -3.46 9.98 -9.73
N ILE A 22 -2.53 9.50 -8.89
CA ILE A 22 -2.32 10.04 -7.53
C ILE A 22 -2.14 11.56 -7.49
N ASP A 23 -1.32 12.13 -8.39
CA ASP A 23 -1.06 13.58 -8.39
C ASP A 23 -2.33 14.37 -8.79
N ASP A 24 -3.16 13.83 -9.67
CA ASP A 24 -4.39 14.46 -10.14
C ASP A 24 -5.47 14.46 -9.04
N MET A 25 -5.55 13.38 -8.24
CA MET A 25 -6.43 13.31 -7.06
C MET A 25 -6.15 14.47 -6.11
N PHE A 26 -4.88 14.72 -5.78
CA PHE A 26 -4.51 15.82 -4.89
C PHE A 26 -4.66 17.19 -5.53
N ALA A 27 -4.37 17.33 -6.82
CA ALA A 27 -4.56 18.57 -7.55
C ALA A 27 -6.04 18.99 -7.58
N LYS A 28 -6.94 18.06 -7.91
CA LYS A 28 -8.38 18.28 -7.92
C LYS A 28 -8.93 18.55 -6.52
N ALA A 29 -8.53 17.75 -5.53
CA ALA A 29 -8.91 17.97 -4.13
C ALA A 29 -8.50 19.37 -3.63
N LYS A 30 -7.27 19.81 -3.95
CA LYS A 30 -6.80 21.16 -3.61
C LYS A 30 -7.60 22.25 -4.31
N ALA A 31 -7.85 22.10 -5.61
CA ALA A 31 -8.60 23.07 -6.40
C ALA A 31 -10.04 23.23 -5.89
N ASP A 32 -10.64 22.13 -5.43
CA ASP A 32 -11.99 22.09 -4.89
C ASP A 32 -12.05 22.41 -3.38
N GLY A 33 -10.91 22.66 -2.73
CA GLY A 33 -10.85 23.05 -1.31
C GLY A 33 -11.06 21.91 -0.30
N MET A 34 -10.85 20.65 -0.71
CA MET A 34 -10.87 19.50 0.18
C MET A 34 -9.65 19.49 1.11
N ARG A 35 -9.83 19.01 2.34
CA ARG A 35 -8.77 18.96 3.37
C ARG A 35 -7.89 17.72 3.25
N ALA A 36 -8.46 16.61 2.80
CA ALA A 36 -7.79 15.33 2.76
C ALA A 36 -8.29 14.46 1.58
N VAL A 37 -7.50 13.44 1.26
CA VAL A 37 -7.85 12.38 0.32
C VAL A 37 -7.33 11.05 0.87
N ALA A 38 -8.12 9.98 0.76
CA ALA A 38 -7.66 8.63 1.06
C ALA A 38 -7.21 7.86 -0.19
N LEU A 39 -6.20 7.01 -0.01
CA LEU A 39 -5.83 5.97 -0.96
C LEU A 39 -6.31 4.63 -0.43
N THR A 40 -7.22 3.96 -1.14
CA THR A 40 -7.84 2.71 -0.68
C THR A 40 -7.87 1.69 -1.81
N ASP A 41 -6.73 1.49 -2.47
CA ASP A 41 -6.60 0.53 -3.57
C ASP A 41 -7.01 -0.90 -3.16
N HIS A 42 -7.46 -1.68 -4.14
CA HIS A 42 -7.93 -3.04 -3.91
C HIS A 42 -6.81 -3.98 -3.47
N GLY A 43 -6.87 -4.41 -2.21
CA GLY A 43 -6.05 -5.46 -1.62
C GLY A 43 -4.54 -5.17 -1.63
N ASN A 44 -4.13 -3.92 -1.82
CA ASN A 44 -2.72 -3.56 -1.91
C ASN A 44 -2.43 -2.12 -1.42
N MET A 45 -1.15 -1.85 -1.17
CA MET A 45 -0.64 -0.54 -0.76
C MET A 45 0.51 -0.06 -1.66
N PHE A 46 0.54 -0.48 -2.93
CA PHE A 46 1.68 -0.23 -3.83
C PHE A 46 1.95 1.26 -4.04
N GLY A 47 0.89 2.08 -4.07
CA GLY A 47 0.98 3.53 -4.24
C GLY A 47 1.32 4.33 -2.98
N ALA A 48 1.37 3.72 -1.80
CA ALA A 48 1.34 4.44 -0.52
C ALA A 48 2.48 5.48 -0.35
N PHE A 49 3.73 5.13 -0.68
CA PHE A 49 4.86 6.05 -0.60
C PHE A 49 4.71 7.25 -1.55
N LYS A 50 4.29 6.99 -2.80
CA LYS A 50 4.05 8.03 -3.79
C LYS A 50 2.90 8.93 -3.36
N PHE A 51 1.83 8.35 -2.81
CA PHE A 51 0.64 9.04 -2.34
C PHE A 51 0.94 10.00 -1.19
N VAL A 52 1.61 9.53 -0.13
CA VAL A 52 1.96 10.39 1.01
C VAL A 52 2.84 11.55 0.58
N ASN A 53 3.88 11.28 -0.22
CA ASN A 53 4.75 12.32 -0.75
C ASN A 53 4.01 13.33 -1.65
N SER A 54 3.03 12.88 -2.44
CA SER A 54 2.22 13.78 -3.27
C SER A 54 1.29 14.65 -2.43
N GLY A 55 0.65 14.10 -1.39
CA GLY A 55 -0.18 14.86 -0.45
C GLY A 55 0.60 15.97 0.24
N GLU A 56 1.80 15.65 0.76
CA GLU A 56 2.70 16.63 1.35
C GLU A 56 3.06 17.76 0.37
N ARG A 57 3.42 17.42 -0.87
CA ARG A 57 3.73 18.41 -1.92
C ARG A 57 2.56 19.33 -2.26
N HIS A 58 1.34 18.79 -2.29
CA HIS A 58 0.15 19.58 -2.63
C HIS A 58 -0.41 20.36 -1.43
N GLY A 59 -0.06 19.98 -0.20
CA GLY A 59 -0.62 20.56 1.02
C GLY A 59 -2.04 20.04 1.32
N VAL A 60 -2.37 18.83 0.86
CA VAL A 60 -3.64 18.14 1.12
C VAL A 60 -3.32 16.88 1.91
N LYS A 61 -4.02 16.65 3.02
CA LYS A 61 -3.65 15.57 3.95
C LYS A 61 -3.83 14.18 3.31
N PRO A 62 -2.76 13.38 3.17
CA PRO A 62 -2.89 12.02 2.69
C PRO A 62 -3.37 11.10 3.80
N ILE A 63 -4.43 10.33 3.50
CA ILE A 63 -4.95 9.25 4.35
C ILE A 63 -4.59 7.91 3.71
N VAL A 64 -3.84 7.08 4.43
CA VAL A 64 -3.43 5.76 3.94
C VAL A 64 -4.47 4.73 4.33
N GLY A 65 -4.98 3.99 3.36
CA GLY A 65 -5.94 2.91 3.56
C GLY A 65 -5.72 1.76 2.59
N CYS A 66 -6.66 0.81 2.58
CA CYS A 66 -6.72 -0.32 1.66
C CYS A 66 -8.15 -0.89 1.70
N GLU A 67 -8.70 -1.24 0.54
CA GLU A 67 -9.97 -1.98 0.48
C GLU A 67 -9.65 -3.48 0.31
N PHE A 68 -9.86 -4.25 1.37
CA PHE A 68 -9.48 -5.66 1.43
C PHE A 68 -10.54 -6.59 0.86
N TYR A 69 -10.10 -7.74 0.33
CA TYR A 69 -10.98 -8.85 0.03
C TYR A 69 -11.13 -9.77 1.25
N MET A 70 -12.29 -9.73 1.90
CA MET A 70 -12.67 -10.60 3.01
C MET A 70 -13.22 -11.94 2.49
N VAL A 71 -12.78 -13.03 3.11
CA VAL A 71 -13.32 -14.38 2.90
C VAL A 71 -13.54 -15.10 4.23
N GLU A 72 -14.29 -16.20 4.19
CA GLU A 72 -14.50 -17.07 5.35
C GLU A 72 -13.19 -17.76 5.80
N ASP A 73 -12.40 -18.25 4.84
CA ASP A 73 -11.12 -18.93 5.10
C ASP A 73 -10.09 -18.51 4.04
N ARG A 74 -9.08 -17.75 4.50
CA ARG A 74 -8.01 -17.25 3.62
C ARG A 74 -7.12 -18.36 3.07
N PHE A 75 -7.07 -19.55 3.68
CA PHE A 75 -6.24 -20.67 3.24
C PHE A 75 -6.91 -21.52 2.16
N ARG A 76 -8.22 -21.39 1.97
CA ARG A 76 -8.94 -22.18 0.98
C ARG A 76 -8.50 -21.80 -0.44
N ARG A 77 -8.10 -22.83 -1.21
CA ARG A 77 -7.63 -22.74 -2.60
C ARG A 77 -8.39 -23.64 -3.58
N SER A 78 -9.34 -24.44 -3.08
CA SER A 78 -10.13 -25.35 -3.89
C SER A 78 -11.61 -25.16 -3.62
N PHE A 79 -12.36 -25.03 -4.71
CA PHE A 79 -13.79 -24.81 -4.73
C PHE A 79 -14.39 -25.85 -5.68
N VAL A 80 -15.04 -26.86 -5.11
CA VAL A 80 -15.61 -28.01 -5.84
C VAL A 80 -17.13 -27.92 -5.82
N GLY A 81 -17.77 -28.37 -6.89
CA GLY A 81 -19.22 -28.32 -7.05
C GLY A 81 -19.73 -26.88 -7.06
N ASP A 82 -20.77 -26.61 -6.27
CA ASP A 82 -21.39 -25.28 -6.21
C ASP A 82 -20.69 -24.29 -5.27
N THR A 83 -19.56 -24.69 -4.68
CA THR A 83 -18.78 -23.78 -3.84
C THR A 83 -18.03 -22.77 -4.71
N LYS A 84 -18.04 -21.51 -4.30
CA LYS A 84 -17.37 -20.40 -4.99
C LYS A 84 -16.52 -19.63 -4.00
N ASP A 85 -15.49 -18.98 -4.51
CA ASP A 85 -14.71 -17.98 -3.78
C ASP A 85 -15.56 -16.72 -3.56
N LYS A 86 -16.42 -16.77 -2.54
CA LYS A 86 -17.24 -15.61 -2.14
C LYS A 86 -16.35 -14.63 -1.39
N ARG A 87 -16.13 -13.48 -2.00
CA ARG A 87 -15.30 -12.40 -1.47
C ARG A 87 -16.17 -11.19 -1.23
N PHE A 88 -15.85 -10.48 -0.17
CA PHE A 88 -16.50 -9.23 0.19
C PHE A 88 -15.46 -8.14 0.32
N HIS A 89 -15.85 -6.90 0.07
CA HIS A 89 -14.95 -5.78 0.27
C HIS A 89 -14.96 -5.33 1.73
N GLN A 90 -13.84 -4.79 2.21
CA GLN A 90 -13.73 -4.13 3.50
C GLN A 90 -12.74 -2.98 3.45
N LEU A 91 -13.27 -1.76 3.53
CA LEU A 91 -12.49 -0.53 3.60
C LEU A 91 -11.86 -0.40 4.99
N LEU A 92 -10.54 -0.21 5.03
CA LEU A 92 -9.78 0.07 6.24
C LEU A 92 -8.85 1.27 6.03
N LEU A 93 -8.84 2.19 7.00
CA LEU A 93 -7.96 3.38 7.01
C LEU A 93 -7.00 3.31 8.19
N ALA A 94 -5.75 3.71 8.00
CA ALA A 94 -4.79 3.85 9.08
C ALA A 94 -5.07 5.13 9.88
N LYS A 95 -5.52 4.97 11.12
CA LYS A 95 -5.70 6.09 12.06
C LYS A 95 -4.37 6.71 12.49
N ASN A 96 -3.31 5.91 12.54
CA ASN A 96 -1.98 6.30 13.01
C ASN A 96 -0.90 5.34 12.51
N GLN A 97 0.34 5.48 13.01
CA GLN A 97 1.48 4.62 12.66
C GLN A 97 1.19 3.12 12.90
N LYS A 98 0.55 2.77 14.01
CA LYS A 98 0.20 1.38 14.34
C LYS A 98 -0.83 0.82 13.36
N GLY A 99 -1.80 1.63 12.97
CA GLY A 99 -2.74 1.30 11.90
C GLY A 99 -2.05 1.01 10.58
N TYR A 100 -1.09 1.85 10.18
CA TYR A 100 -0.31 1.63 8.95
C TYR A 100 0.49 0.32 8.99
N GLU A 101 1.14 0.01 10.12
CA GLU A 101 1.85 -1.25 10.30
C GLU A 101 0.91 -2.47 10.19
N ASN A 102 -0.28 -2.36 10.77
CA ASN A 102 -1.31 -3.39 10.68
C ASN A 102 -1.86 -3.53 9.26
N LEU A 103 -2.14 -2.43 8.53
CA LEU A 103 -2.51 -2.49 7.11
C LEU A 103 -1.44 -3.18 6.26
N SER A 104 -0.17 -2.78 6.45
CA SER A 104 0.96 -3.37 5.73
C SER A 104 1.09 -4.87 6.01
N LEU A 105 0.88 -5.29 7.25
CA LEU A 105 0.89 -6.69 7.65
C LEU A 105 -0.28 -7.47 7.04
N LEU A 106 -1.51 -6.95 7.14
CA LEU A 106 -2.70 -7.56 6.55
C LEU A 106 -2.55 -7.72 5.03
N CYS A 107 -2.04 -6.69 4.35
CA CYS A 107 -1.73 -6.75 2.92
C CYS A 107 -0.71 -7.87 2.62
N SER A 108 0.36 -7.96 3.40
CA SER A 108 1.38 -9.01 3.23
C SER A 108 0.80 -10.40 3.43
N ILE A 109 -0.03 -10.60 4.46
CA ILE A 109 -0.72 -11.87 4.72
C ILE A 109 -1.69 -12.20 3.60
N GLY A 110 -2.43 -11.22 3.07
CA GLY A 110 -3.30 -11.39 1.93
C GLY A 110 -2.57 -11.97 0.71
N PHE A 111 -1.34 -11.53 0.45
CA PHE A 111 -0.51 -12.09 -0.63
C PHE A 111 0.14 -13.44 -0.28
N MET A 112 0.67 -13.60 0.93
CA MET A 112 1.42 -14.81 1.32
C MET A 112 0.50 -16.01 1.61
N GLU A 113 -0.58 -15.79 2.35
CA GLU A 113 -1.50 -16.84 2.83
C GLU A 113 -2.84 -16.83 2.11
N GLY A 114 -3.26 -15.67 1.59
CA GLY A 114 -4.62 -15.43 1.08
C GLY A 114 -4.80 -15.51 -0.43
N LEU A 115 -3.72 -15.36 -1.20
CA LEU A 115 -3.75 -15.18 -2.65
C LEU A 115 -4.41 -16.35 -3.40
N TYR A 116 -5.57 -16.10 -4.00
CA TYR A 116 -6.24 -17.02 -4.91
C TYR A 116 -6.63 -16.30 -6.21
N GLY A 117 -6.21 -16.86 -7.34
CA GLY A 117 -6.22 -16.13 -8.60
C GLY A 117 -5.36 -14.87 -8.50
N LYS A 118 -5.99 -13.70 -8.68
CA LYS A 118 -5.35 -12.38 -8.53
C LYS A 118 -5.72 -11.65 -7.24
N TYR A 119 -6.48 -12.28 -6.35
CA TYR A 119 -7.09 -11.61 -5.19
C TYR A 119 -6.32 -11.96 -3.92
N PRO A 120 -5.59 -11.00 -3.31
CA PRO A 120 -5.02 -11.17 -1.98
C PRO A 120 -6.12 -11.03 -0.93
N ARG A 121 -6.49 -12.13 -0.28
CA ARG A 121 -7.67 -12.20 0.60
C ARG A 121 -7.26 -12.34 2.06
N ILE A 122 -8.00 -11.70 2.96
CA ILE A 122 -7.85 -11.89 4.40
C ILE A 122 -9.16 -12.46 4.97
N ASP A 123 -9.13 -12.89 6.22
CA ASP A 123 -10.31 -13.34 6.94
C ASP A 123 -10.48 -12.58 8.25
N ARG A 124 -11.61 -12.83 8.92
CA ARG A 124 -11.96 -12.19 10.18
C ARG A 124 -11.00 -12.53 11.32
N GLU A 125 -10.35 -13.70 11.28
CA GLU A 125 -9.41 -14.10 12.32
C GLU A 125 -8.21 -13.16 12.35
N ILE A 126 -7.60 -12.91 11.19
CA ILE A 126 -6.42 -12.04 11.10
C ILE A 126 -6.80 -10.56 11.25
N LEU A 127 -7.99 -10.16 10.78
CA LEU A 127 -8.51 -8.81 10.98
C LEU A 127 -8.66 -8.49 12.47
N LYS A 128 -9.24 -9.40 13.26
CA LYS A 128 -9.38 -9.25 14.72
C LYS A 128 -8.04 -9.12 15.44
N LYS A 129 -7.02 -9.84 14.99
CA LYS A 129 -5.67 -9.81 15.58
C LYS A 129 -4.94 -8.50 15.31
N HIS A 130 -5.29 -7.80 14.22
CA HIS A 130 -4.56 -6.62 13.74
C HIS A 130 -5.49 -5.41 13.50
N SER A 131 -6.55 -5.25 14.30
CA SER A 131 -7.49 -4.13 14.16
C SER A 131 -7.04 -2.83 14.84
N GLU A 132 -6.05 -2.89 15.73
CA GLU A 132 -5.57 -1.73 16.49
C GLU A 132 -5.12 -0.59 15.55
N GLY A 133 -5.61 0.63 15.82
CA GLY A 133 -5.24 1.81 15.01
C GLY A 133 -5.85 1.82 13.61
N LEU A 134 -6.80 0.94 13.30
CA LEU A 134 -7.56 0.96 12.06
C LEU A 134 -8.94 1.57 12.27
N ILE A 135 -9.38 2.33 11.28
CA ILE A 135 -10.77 2.76 11.11
C ILE A 135 -11.40 1.87 10.04
N ALA A 136 -12.61 1.39 10.29
CA ALA A 136 -13.36 0.54 9.37
C ALA A 136 -14.74 1.14 9.06
N THR A 137 -15.29 0.76 7.92
CA THR A 137 -16.64 1.18 7.53
C THR A 137 -17.51 -0.02 7.17
N SER A 138 -18.82 0.20 7.00
CA SER A 138 -19.70 -0.79 6.37
C SER A 138 -19.38 -1.05 4.89
N CYS A 139 -18.50 -0.23 4.30
CA CYS A 139 -17.92 -0.37 2.97
C CYS A 139 -18.94 -0.32 1.81
N CYS A 140 -18.48 -0.59 0.59
CA CYS A 140 -19.26 -0.48 -0.65
C CYS A 140 -20.32 -1.59 -0.76
N ILE A 141 -21.12 -1.57 -1.82
CA ILE A 141 -22.17 -2.58 -2.05
C ILE A 141 -21.65 -4.01 -2.13
N GLY A 142 -20.35 -4.21 -2.42
CA GLY A 142 -19.67 -5.49 -2.43
C GLY A 142 -19.26 -6.01 -1.05
N ALA A 143 -19.50 -5.27 0.03
CA ALA A 143 -19.11 -5.63 1.39
C ALA A 143 -20.09 -6.58 2.09
N GLU A 144 -19.66 -7.21 3.20
CA GLU A 144 -20.42 -8.25 3.89
C GLU A 144 -21.79 -7.75 4.39
N ILE A 145 -21.84 -6.54 4.97
CA ILE A 145 -23.07 -5.98 5.55
C ILE A 145 -24.08 -5.64 4.44
N PRO A 146 -23.74 -4.84 3.40
CA PRO A 146 -24.64 -4.58 2.27
C PRO A 146 -25.10 -5.85 1.54
N GLN A 147 -24.20 -6.81 1.30
CA GLN A 147 -24.57 -8.09 0.67
C GLN A 147 -25.50 -8.93 1.55
N ALA A 148 -25.35 -8.88 2.88
CA ALA A 148 -26.30 -9.53 3.78
C ALA A 148 -27.68 -8.86 3.73
N ILE A 149 -27.77 -7.53 3.63
CA ILE A 149 -29.04 -6.80 3.45
C ILE A 149 -29.74 -7.30 2.18
N LEU A 150 -29.00 -7.36 1.06
CA LEU A 150 -29.51 -7.75 -0.26
C LEU A 150 -30.02 -9.21 -0.31
N PHE A 151 -29.28 -10.15 0.29
CA PHE A 151 -29.50 -11.59 0.05
C PHE A 151 -29.93 -12.41 1.27
N LYS A 152 -29.76 -11.89 2.48
CA LYS A 152 -30.01 -12.62 3.73
C LYS A 152 -30.99 -11.91 4.67
N GLY A 153 -31.27 -10.64 4.43
CA GLY A 153 -32.17 -9.79 5.21
C GLY A 153 -31.50 -9.08 6.38
N GLU A 154 -32.22 -8.10 6.95
CA GLU A 154 -31.69 -7.17 7.96
C GLU A 154 -31.17 -7.87 9.22
N ALA A 155 -31.76 -8.99 9.64
CA ALA A 155 -31.34 -9.70 10.85
C ALA A 155 -29.90 -10.25 10.76
N GLU A 156 -29.52 -10.79 9.61
CA GLU A 156 -28.16 -11.30 9.40
C GLU A 156 -27.17 -10.15 9.18
N ALA A 157 -27.59 -9.10 8.49
CA ALA A 157 -26.78 -7.88 8.34
C ALA A 157 -26.49 -7.22 9.70
N GLU A 158 -27.47 -7.18 10.59
CA GLU A 158 -27.33 -6.64 11.95
C GLU A 158 -26.38 -7.47 12.82
N LYS A 159 -26.32 -8.79 12.61
CA LYS A 159 -25.34 -9.65 13.28
C LYS A 159 -23.92 -9.30 12.84
N LEU A 160 -23.69 -9.18 11.54
CA LEU A 160 -22.39 -8.78 10.98
C LEU A 160 -21.99 -7.39 11.47
N LEU A 161 -22.93 -6.43 11.47
CA LEU A 161 -22.72 -5.08 12.00
C LEU A 161 -22.17 -5.11 13.43
N LYS A 162 -22.83 -5.87 14.33
CA LYS A 162 -22.40 -5.98 15.74
C LYS A 162 -21.01 -6.59 15.88
N GLU A 163 -20.67 -7.55 15.02
CA GLU A 163 -19.34 -8.14 15.02
C GLU A 163 -18.27 -7.12 14.60
N TYR A 164 -18.53 -6.30 13.57
CA TYR A 164 -17.62 -5.21 13.21
C TYR A 164 -17.52 -4.14 14.31
N MET A 165 -18.63 -3.79 14.96
CA MET A 165 -18.63 -2.90 16.13
C MET A 165 -17.80 -3.46 17.29
N GLU A 166 -17.82 -4.78 17.52
CA GLU A 166 -16.99 -5.41 18.55
C GLU A 166 -15.49 -5.30 18.23
N ILE A 167 -15.13 -5.36 16.94
CA ILE A 167 -13.73 -5.32 16.49
C ILE A 167 -13.15 -3.90 16.55
N PHE A 168 -13.92 -2.90 16.13
CA PHE A 168 -13.44 -1.55 15.88
C PHE A 168 -13.98 -0.50 16.86
N GLY A 169 -15.04 -0.82 17.61
CA GLY A 169 -15.64 0.09 18.59
C GLY A 169 -16.06 1.42 17.96
N GLU A 170 -15.54 2.53 18.51
CA GLU A 170 -15.81 3.89 18.02
C GLU A 170 -15.19 4.20 16.65
N ASP A 171 -14.24 3.38 16.20
CA ASP A 171 -13.57 3.51 14.90
C ASP A 171 -14.33 2.76 13.78
N PHE A 172 -15.60 2.39 14.01
CA PHE A 172 -16.50 1.83 13.01
C PHE A 172 -17.56 2.84 12.54
N TYR A 173 -17.67 3.02 11.22
CA TYR A 173 -18.57 3.99 10.59
C TYR A 173 -19.53 3.31 9.60
N ILE A 174 -20.72 3.88 9.46
CA ILE A 174 -21.65 3.47 8.39
C ILE A 174 -21.31 4.28 7.14
N GLU A 175 -20.89 3.61 6.08
CA GLU A 175 -20.58 4.22 4.80
C GLU A 175 -21.80 4.20 3.87
N LEU A 176 -22.11 5.37 3.31
CA LEU A 176 -23.19 5.58 2.37
C LEU A 176 -22.61 6.05 1.03
N GLN A 177 -23.07 5.41 -0.03
CA GLN A 177 -22.69 5.71 -1.42
C GLN A 177 -23.96 5.85 -2.26
N ARG A 178 -23.95 6.76 -3.25
CA ARG A 178 -25.13 7.05 -4.07
C ARG A 178 -24.76 7.21 -5.54
N HIS A 179 -24.67 6.09 -6.23
CA HIS A 179 -24.43 6.02 -7.68
C HIS A 179 -25.73 5.84 -8.47
N GLY A 180 -26.91 5.81 -7.82
CA GLY A 180 -28.19 5.58 -8.50
C GLY A 180 -28.35 4.17 -9.09
N ILE A 181 -27.79 3.16 -8.41
CA ILE A 181 -27.89 1.76 -8.84
C ILE A 181 -29.25 1.19 -8.45
N GLU A 182 -29.98 0.69 -9.45
CA GLU A 182 -31.28 0.03 -9.30
C GLU A 182 -31.14 -1.48 -9.50
N ASN A 183 -32.03 -2.27 -8.88
CA ASN A 183 -32.12 -3.73 -9.05
C ASN A 183 -30.77 -4.46 -8.94
N ILE A 184 -30.03 -4.20 -7.86
CA ILE A 184 -28.70 -4.76 -7.62
C ILE A 184 -28.77 -6.28 -7.67
N ASP A 185 -27.96 -6.88 -8.55
CA ASP A 185 -27.85 -8.33 -8.73
C ASP A 185 -29.18 -9.08 -8.92
N GLY A 186 -30.20 -8.39 -9.45
CA GLY A 186 -31.52 -8.97 -9.70
C GLY A 186 -32.38 -9.15 -8.44
N THR A 187 -32.02 -8.51 -7.33
CA THR A 187 -32.76 -8.59 -6.06
C THR A 187 -34.04 -7.76 -6.02
N GLY A 188 -34.20 -6.81 -6.95
CA GLY A 188 -35.25 -5.80 -6.92
C GLY A 188 -34.96 -4.64 -5.95
N MET A 189 -33.82 -4.65 -5.25
CA MET A 189 -33.42 -3.58 -4.34
C MET A 189 -32.47 -2.58 -5.02
N SER A 190 -32.64 -1.31 -4.73
CA SER A 190 -31.74 -0.23 -5.12
C SER A 190 -30.62 -0.03 -4.09
N GLN A 191 -29.58 0.72 -4.46
CA GLN A 191 -28.54 1.14 -3.52
C GLN A 191 -29.13 2.01 -2.40
N GLU A 192 -30.17 2.80 -2.70
CA GLU A 192 -30.82 3.63 -1.70
C GLU A 192 -31.63 2.79 -0.71
N ASP A 193 -32.27 1.69 -1.13
CA ASP A 193 -32.93 0.77 -0.19
C ASP A 193 -31.94 0.21 0.85
N VAL A 194 -30.73 -0.13 0.40
CA VAL A 194 -29.64 -0.57 1.28
C VAL A 194 -29.18 0.57 2.19
N ASN A 195 -28.98 1.78 1.66
CA ASN A 195 -28.64 2.97 2.45
C ASN A 195 -29.68 3.24 3.55
N GLN A 196 -30.98 3.09 3.26
CA GLN A 196 -32.03 3.31 4.25
C GLN A 196 -31.97 2.30 5.41
N VAL A 197 -31.59 1.05 5.14
CA VAL A 197 -31.31 0.05 6.18
C VAL A 197 -30.10 0.46 7.01
N LEU A 198 -29.00 0.85 6.35
CA LEU A 198 -27.77 1.30 7.00
C LEU A 198 -28.00 2.53 7.90
N ILE A 199 -28.81 3.50 7.46
CA ILE A 199 -29.21 4.68 8.24
C ILE A 199 -30.02 4.27 9.48
N ARG A 200 -30.92 3.29 9.36
CA ARG A 200 -31.65 2.76 10.53
C ARG A 200 -30.70 2.09 11.53
N PHE A 201 -29.73 1.32 11.04
CA PHE A 201 -28.69 0.75 11.90
C PHE A 201 -27.84 1.83 12.57
N ALA A 202 -27.42 2.86 11.84
CA ALA A 202 -26.68 3.98 12.39
C ALA A 202 -27.43 4.62 13.57
N LYS A 203 -28.72 4.92 13.38
CA LYS A 203 -29.58 5.49 14.44
C LYS A 203 -29.77 4.53 15.61
N LYS A 204 -30.00 3.24 15.35
CA LYS A 204 -30.24 2.22 16.38
C LYS A 204 -29.02 2.02 17.29
N TYR A 205 -27.82 2.07 16.72
CA TYR A 205 -26.57 1.78 17.42
C TYR A 205 -25.71 3.02 17.72
N ASN A 206 -26.24 4.22 17.45
CA ASN A 206 -25.53 5.49 17.62
C ASN A 206 -24.18 5.54 16.87
N LEU A 207 -24.14 4.97 15.66
CA LEU A 207 -22.99 5.03 14.77
C LEU A 207 -23.05 6.28 13.90
N LYS A 208 -21.88 6.79 13.52
CA LYS A 208 -21.78 7.91 12.57
C LYS A 208 -21.89 7.40 11.15
N THR A 209 -22.67 8.09 10.33
CA THR A 209 -22.70 7.89 8.88
C THR A 209 -21.63 8.75 8.21
N ILE A 210 -20.99 8.23 7.17
CA ILE A 210 -20.10 8.98 6.30
C ILE A 210 -20.54 8.78 4.85
N ALA A 211 -20.36 9.82 4.03
CA ALA A 211 -20.55 9.74 2.60
C ALA A 211 -19.22 9.45 1.91
N THR A 212 -19.24 8.61 0.89
CA THR A 212 -18.11 8.34 -0.03
C THR A 212 -18.66 8.16 -1.45
N ASN A 213 -17.77 8.12 -2.45
CA ASN A 213 -18.17 7.93 -3.85
C ASN A 213 -17.41 6.82 -4.58
N ASP A 214 -16.63 6.00 -3.85
CA ASP A 214 -15.95 4.83 -4.41
C ASP A 214 -15.26 5.12 -5.76
N SER A 215 -14.45 6.19 -5.79
CA SER A 215 -14.04 6.79 -7.07
C SER A 215 -12.96 5.95 -7.75
N HIS A 216 -13.18 5.58 -9.01
CA HIS A 216 -12.26 4.79 -9.82
C HIS A 216 -11.57 5.60 -10.93
N TYR A 217 -12.07 6.79 -11.24
CA TYR A 217 -11.51 7.69 -12.25
C TYR A 217 -11.73 9.17 -11.87
N MET A 218 -11.10 10.11 -12.57
CA MET A 218 -11.04 11.51 -12.14
C MET A 218 -12.28 12.31 -12.53
N GLU A 219 -12.67 12.25 -13.81
CA GLU A 219 -13.79 13.00 -14.38
C GLU A 219 -14.90 12.07 -14.90
N GLU A 220 -16.15 12.53 -14.97
CA GLU A 220 -17.27 11.72 -15.47
C GLU A 220 -17.00 11.16 -16.89
N GLU A 221 -16.33 11.95 -17.73
CA GLU A 221 -15.96 11.61 -19.09
C GLU A 221 -14.92 10.49 -19.18
N ASP A 222 -14.15 10.24 -18.11
CA ASP A 222 -13.16 9.15 -18.02
C ASP A 222 -13.82 7.77 -17.86
N SER A 223 -15.14 7.71 -17.72
CA SER A 223 -15.92 6.47 -17.62
C SER A 223 -15.70 5.53 -18.82
N LEU A 224 -15.53 6.06 -20.04
CA LEU A 224 -15.26 5.24 -21.22
C LEU A 224 -13.83 4.64 -21.23
N PRO A 225 -12.76 5.43 -21.03
CA PRO A 225 -11.41 4.88 -20.78
C PRO A 225 -11.38 3.82 -19.67
N HIS A 226 -12.10 4.05 -18.56
CA HIS A 226 -12.21 3.09 -17.47
C HIS A 226 -12.92 1.79 -17.90
N ASP A 227 -14.03 1.86 -18.65
CA ASP A 227 -14.72 0.68 -19.16
C ASP A 227 -13.83 -0.18 -20.09
N ILE A 228 -12.95 0.47 -20.86
CA ILE A 228 -11.93 -0.20 -21.69
C ILE A 228 -10.90 -0.91 -20.80
N LEU A 229 -10.44 -0.27 -19.71
CA LEU A 229 -9.51 -0.87 -18.75
C LEU A 229 -10.09 -2.15 -18.14
N LEU A 230 -11.38 -2.15 -17.76
CA LEU A 230 -12.06 -3.33 -17.24
C LEU A 230 -12.15 -4.47 -18.27
N CYS A 231 -12.32 -4.14 -19.56
CA CYS A 231 -12.28 -5.12 -20.64
C CYS A 231 -10.89 -5.78 -20.77
N VAL A 232 -9.81 -4.99 -20.66
CA VAL A 232 -8.43 -5.51 -20.62
C VAL A 232 -8.23 -6.44 -19.43
N ASN A 233 -8.73 -6.06 -18.25
CA ASN A 233 -8.63 -6.85 -17.03
C ASN A 233 -9.31 -8.23 -17.12
N THR A 234 -10.45 -8.28 -17.79
CA THR A 234 -11.29 -9.49 -17.86
C THR A 234 -11.09 -10.29 -19.14
N GLY A 235 -10.30 -9.79 -20.10
CA GLY A 235 -10.12 -10.41 -21.40
C GLY A 235 -11.39 -10.39 -22.26
N SER A 236 -12.25 -9.39 -22.05
CA SER A 236 -13.54 -9.22 -22.74
C SER A 236 -13.45 -8.17 -23.84
N LYS A 237 -14.40 -8.15 -24.79
CA LYS A 237 -14.49 -7.09 -25.80
C LYS A 237 -15.51 -6.03 -25.39
N MET A 238 -15.28 -4.76 -25.76
CA MET A 238 -16.27 -3.69 -25.56
C MET A 238 -17.63 -3.98 -26.22
N SER A 239 -17.64 -4.78 -27.29
CA SER A 239 -18.85 -5.23 -27.99
C SER A 239 -19.66 -6.26 -27.21
N ASP A 240 -19.07 -6.91 -26.20
CA ASP A 240 -19.77 -7.90 -25.40
C ASP A 240 -20.79 -7.19 -24.48
N PRO A 241 -22.00 -7.75 -24.28
CA PRO A 241 -23.01 -7.14 -23.43
C PRO A 241 -22.55 -7.02 -21.97
N LYS A 242 -22.87 -5.90 -21.33
CA LYS A 242 -22.59 -5.67 -19.89
C LYS A 242 -23.41 -6.64 -19.04
N GLY A 243 -22.78 -7.30 -18.08
CA GLY A 243 -23.45 -8.18 -17.13
C GLY A 243 -22.55 -9.27 -16.57
N TYR A 244 -23.16 -10.24 -15.89
CA TYR A 244 -22.46 -11.37 -15.29
C TYR A 244 -22.77 -12.68 -16.01
N GLY A 245 -21.73 -13.51 -16.20
CA GLY A 245 -21.88 -14.86 -16.76
C GLY A 245 -21.28 -15.03 -18.15
N LYS A 246 -21.54 -16.18 -18.76
CA LYS A 246 -20.91 -16.58 -20.04
C LYS A 246 -21.37 -15.68 -21.18
N GLY A 247 -20.43 -15.04 -21.86
CA GLY A 247 -20.70 -14.14 -23.00
C GLY A 247 -21.08 -12.71 -22.61
N MET A 248 -21.01 -12.38 -21.31
CA MET A 248 -21.17 -11.03 -20.79
C MET A 248 -19.81 -10.50 -20.32
N ARG A 249 -19.67 -9.17 -20.23
CA ARG A 249 -18.48 -8.51 -19.69
C ARG A 249 -18.78 -7.75 -18.41
N PHE A 250 -17.77 -7.68 -17.55
CA PHE A 250 -17.79 -6.79 -16.40
C PHE A 250 -17.73 -5.33 -16.86
N ALA A 251 -18.56 -4.49 -16.25
CA ALA A 251 -18.63 -3.06 -16.46
C ALA A 251 -19.33 -2.43 -15.27
N PHE A 252 -19.03 -1.16 -15.00
CA PHE A 252 -19.79 -0.40 -14.01
C PHE A 252 -21.21 -0.10 -14.52
N PRO A 253 -22.21 -0.02 -13.62
CA PRO A 253 -23.61 0.14 -13.99
C PRO A 253 -23.89 1.47 -14.69
N ASN A 254 -23.10 2.50 -14.40
CA ASN A 254 -23.16 3.84 -14.98
C ASN A 254 -21.79 4.55 -14.84
N ASN A 255 -21.79 5.87 -15.01
CA ASN A 255 -20.62 6.75 -15.03
C ASN A 255 -20.45 7.57 -13.74
N GLU A 256 -21.06 7.17 -12.62
CA GLU A 256 -21.09 7.97 -11.37
C GLU A 256 -19.88 7.76 -10.44
N PHE A 257 -18.87 7.00 -10.86
CA PHE A 257 -17.74 6.54 -10.03
C PHE A 257 -16.48 7.41 -10.22
N TYR A 258 -16.67 8.70 -10.48
CA TYR A 258 -15.58 9.66 -10.62
C TYR A 258 -15.28 10.40 -9.31
N PHE A 259 -14.18 11.13 -9.28
CA PHE A 259 -13.77 11.97 -8.14
C PHE A 259 -14.63 13.25 -8.08
N LYS A 260 -15.87 13.13 -7.61
CA LYS A 260 -16.84 14.23 -7.50
C LYS A 260 -16.34 15.41 -6.66
N THR A 261 -16.78 16.61 -7.01
CA THR A 261 -16.57 17.83 -6.24
C THR A 261 -17.39 17.85 -4.95
N GLN A 262 -17.02 18.71 -4.00
CA GLN A 262 -17.78 18.96 -2.77
C GLN A 262 -19.19 19.45 -3.08
N GLU A 263 -19.38 20.22 -4.16
CA GLU A 263 -20.70 20.69 -4.58
C GLU A 263 -21.59 19.52 -5.07
N GLU A 264 -21.06 18.64 -5.92
CA GLU A 264 -21.79 17.46 -6.40
C GLU A 264 -22.17 16.52 -5.25
N MET A 265 -21.20 16.23 -4.37
CA MET A 265 -21.47 15.42 -3.16
C MET A 265 -22.47 16.11 -2.24
N GLY A 266 -22.39 17.44 -2.09
CA GLY A 266 -23.33 18.26 -1.34
C GLY A 266 -24.76 18.19 -1.85
N ARG A 267 -24.95 18.14 -3.18
CA ARG A 267 -26.27 17.94 -3.79
C ARG A 267 -26.77 16.50 -3.58
N LEU A 268 -25.87 15.52 -3.72
CA LEU A 268 -26.20 14.09 -3.64
C LEU A 268 -26.62 13.65 -2.23
N PHE A 269 -26.09 14.29 -1.18
CA PHE A 269 -26.39 14.03 0.23
C PHE A 269 -27.09 15.20 0.92
N ALA A 270 -27.84 16.03 0.18
CA ALA A 270 -28.51 17.22 0.72
C ALA A 270 -29.53 16.92 1.84
N ASP A 271 -30.08 15.70 1.85
CA ASP A 271 -30.99 15.16 2.87
C ASP A 271 -30.28 14.66 4.15
N ILE A 272 -28.98 14.36 4.08
CA ILE A 272 -28.15 13.86 5.19
C ILE A 272 -26.78 14.58 5.17
N PRO A 273 -26.76 15.92 5.35
CA PRO A 273 -25.52 16.70 5.26
C PRO A 273 -24.49 16.26 6.32
N GLU A 274 -24.92 15.70 7.44
CA GLU A 274 -24.03 15.17 8.47
C GLU A 274 -23.13 14.03 7.96
N ALA A 275 -23.54 13.28 6.93
CA ALA A 275 -22.71 12.23 6.36
C ALA A 275 -21.47 12.80 5.66
N LEU A 276 -21.58 13.99 5.06
CA LEU A 276 -20.44 14.70 4.49
C LEU A 276 -19.56 15.28 5.58
N ASP A 277 -20.15 15.97 6.56
CA ASP A 277 -19.40 16.61 7.64
C ASP A 277 -18.65 15.60 8.51
N ASN A 278 -19.23 14.41 8.76
CA ASN A 278 -18.62 13.33 9.53
C ASN A 278 -17.34 12.78 8.88
N THR A 279 -17.13 12.98 7.57
CA THR A 279 -15.83 12.64 6.94
C THR A 279 -14.69 13.41 7.63
N ASN A 280 -14.94 14.64 8.08
CA ASN A 280 -13.94 15.44 8.77
C ASN A 280 -13.59 14.90 10.16
N ILE A 281 -14.50 14.19 10.83
CA ILE A 281 -14.20 13.54 12.11
C ILE A 281 -13.11 12.48 11.90
N ILE A 282 -13.21 11.70 10.83
CA ILE A 282 -12.18 10.74 10.44
C ILE A 282 -10.89 11.48 10.10
N VAL A 283 -10.96 12.51 9.24
CA VAL A 283 -9.79 13.33 8.87
C VAL A 283 -9.08 13.88 10.11
N ASP A 284 -9.81 14.40 11.08
CA ASP A 284 -9.25 15.00 12.30
C ASP A 284 -8.64 13.96 13.24
N SER A 285 -9.20 12.75 13.27
CA SER A 285 -8.68 11.65 14.10
C SER A 285 -7.38 11.02 13.57
N ILE A 286 -7.08 11.20 12.28
CA ILE A 286 -5.93 10.56 11.64
C ILE A 286 -4.63 11.30 11.92
N THR A 287 -3.58 10.57 12.28
CA THR A 287 -2.19 11.05 12.20
C THR A 287 -1.52 10.37 11.00
N THR A 288 -1.12 11.16 9.99
CA THR A 288 -0.46 10.64 8.79
C THR A 288 0.81 9.87 9.20
N PRO A 289 0.94 8.59 8.83
CA PRO A 289 2.06 7.75 9.25
C PRO A 289 3.36 8.19 8.57
N LYS A 290 4.50 7.97 9.25
CA LYS A 290 5.83 8.09 8.64
C LYS A 290 6.15 6.77 7.94
N LEU A 291 6.19 6.79 6.61
CA LEU A 291 6.44 5.60 5.79
C LEU A 291 7.94 5.29 5.67
N THR A 292 8.79 6.31 5.74
CA THR A 292 10.24 6.15 5.66
C THR A 292 10.79 5.63 6.99
N ARG A 293 11.72 4.68 6.90
CA ARG A 293 12.50 4.18 8.03
C ARG A 293 13.96 4.57 7.86
N ASP A 294 14.65 4.69 8.99
CA ASP A 294 16.09 4.85 8.98
C ASP A 294 16.73 3.59 8.38
N VAL A 295 17.92 3.72 7.80
CA VAL A 295 18.62 2.59 7.18
C VAL A 295 18.94 1.55 8.25
N LEU A 296 18.24 0.41 8.20
CA LEU A 296 18.50 -0.73 9.06
C LEU A 296 19.45 -1.69 8.34
N LEU A 297 20.72 -1.66 8.72
CA LEU A 297 21.69 -2.64 8.24
C LEU A 297 21.51 -3.97 9.01
N PRO A 298 21.52 -5.13 8.33
CA PRO A 298 21.58 -6.42 9.00
C PRO A 298 22.77 -6.50 9.95
N ASN A 299 22.60 -7.22 11.07
CA ASN A 299 23.72 -7.46 11.98
C ASN A 299 24.70 -8.45 11.35
N PHE A 300 25.95 -8.01 11.12
CA PHE A 300 27.01 -8.89 10.64
C PHE A 300 27.56 -9.73 11.79
N ILE A 301 27.63 -11.05 11.62
CA ILE A 301 28.14 -11.95 12.65
C ILE A 301 29.67 -11.84 12.69
N MET A 302 30.17 -11.27 13.78
CA MET A 302 31.58 -11.01 13.98
C MET A 302 32.33 -12.24 14.52
N PRO A 303 33.54 -12.53 14.04
CA PRO A 303 34.40 -13.50 14.70
C PRO A 303 34.73 -13.04 16.13
N PRO A 304 34.78 -13.95 17.12
CA PRO A 304 34.93 -13.62 18.53
C PRO A 304 36.26 -12.92 18.87
N GLU A 305 37.26 -13.02 17.99
CA GLU A 305 38.56 -12.36 18.14
C GLU A 305 38.50 -10.84 17.93
N PHE A 306 37.44 -10.32 17.30
CA PHE A 306 37.28 -8.90 17.01
C PHE A 306 36.20 -8.25 17.87
N LYS A 307 36.52 -7.09 18.45
CA LYS A 307 35.62 -6.34 19.34
C LYS A 307 34.64 -5.44 18.59
N THR A 308 35.02 -4.94 17.41
CA THR A 308 34.21 -4.01 16.62
C THR A 308 34.21 -4.38 15.15
N GLN A 309 33.15 -3.97 14.42
CA GLN A 309 33.07 -4.12 12.96
C GLN A 309 34.22 -3.38 12.26
N ASP A 310 34.64 -2.23 12.80
CA ASP A 310 35.76 -1.44 12.27
C ASP A 310 37.08 -2.21 12.31
N ASP A 311 37.38 -2.86 13.45
CA ASP A 311 38.62 -3.61 13.64
C ASP A 311 38.69 -4.80 12.66
N TYR A 312 37.56 -5.48 12.47
CA TYR A 312 37.50 -6.61 11.54
C TYR A 312 37.56 -6.18 10.09
N LEU A 313 36.84 -5.10 9.73
CA LEU A 313 36.90 -4.53 8.40
C LEU A 313 38.34 -4.10 8.06
N LYS A 314 39.02 -3.43 9.00
CA LYS A 314 40.43 -3.08 8.87
C LYS A 314 41.30 -4.32 8.66
N TYR A 315 41.14 -5.34 9.50
CA TYR A 315 41.88 -6.61 9.34
C TYR A 315 41.69 -7.22 7.95
N LEU A 316 40.46 -7.40 7.50
CA LEU A 316 40.15 -7.96 6.17
C LEU A 316 40.69 -7.10 5.03
N THR A 317 40.63 -5.78 5.18
CA THR A 317 41.17 -4.84 4.20
C THR A 317 42.68 -5.05 4.02
N PHE A 318 43.43 -5.12 5.11
CA PHE A 318 44.88 -5.33 5.03
C PHE A 318 45.24 -6.75 4.57
N GLU A 319 44.48 -7.77 4.95
CA GLU A 319 44.63 -9.14 4.41
C GLU A 319 44.36 -9.20 2.89
N GLY A 320 43.38 -8.44 2.42
CA GLY A 320 43.08 -8.27 1.00
C GLY A 320 44.17 -7.49 0.27
N ALA A 321 44.67 -6.41 0.87
CA ALA A 321 45.74 -5.59 0.32
C ALA A 321 47.02 -6.39 0.10
N LYS A 322 47.42 -7.26 1.04
CA LYS A 322 48.56 -8.19 0.88
C LYS A 322 48.44 -9.10 -0.35
N LYS A 323 47.22 -9.42 -0.78
CA LYS A 323 46.97 -10.29 -1.95
C LYS A 323 46.92 -9.52 -3.26
N ARG A 324 46.51 -8.25 -3.23
CA ARG A 324 46.23 -7.45 -4.43
C ARG A 324 47.34 -6.46 -4.77
N TYR A 325 48.06 -5.97 -3.77
CA TYR A 325 49.20 -5.08 -3.95
C TYR A 325 50.51 -5.85 -3.75
N PRO A 326 51.37 -5.97 -4.78
CA PRO A 326 52.65 -6.67 -4.66
C PRO A 326 53.59 -6.04 -3.62
N GLN A 327 53.50 -4.72 -3.44
CA GLN A 327 54.26 -3.96 -2.44
C GLN A 327 53.32 -2.94 -1.79
N MET A 328 53.35 -2.86 -0.46
CA MET A 328 52.65 -1.82 0.29
C MET A 328 53.48 -0.54 0.27
N THR A 329 53.06 0.45 -0.51
CA THR A 329 53.66 1.79 -0.50
C THR A 329 52.96 2.67 0.54
N ILE A 330 53.60 3.79 0.91
CA ILE A 330 53.04 4.77 1.84
C ILE A 330 51.70 5.30 1.29
N ASP A 331 51.63 5.64 0.00
CA ASP A 331 50.42 6.18 -0.62
C ASP A 331 49.23 5.19 -0.56
N ILE A 332 49.48 3.88 -0.74
CA ILE A 332 48.45 2.85 -0.63
C ILE A 332 47.97 2.72 0.82
N GLU A 333 48.91 2.67 1.77
CA GLU A 333 48.58 2.56 3.19
C GLU A 333 47.78 3.77 3.68
N GLU A 334 48.21 4.99 3.33
CA GLU A 334 47.51 6.23 3.67
C GLU A 334 46.11 6.26 3.05
N ARG A 335 45.96 5.86 1.78
CA ARG A 335 44.65 5.75 1.13
C ARG A 335 43.73 4.78 1.85
N LEU A 336 44.20 3.59 2.19
CA LEU A 336 43.39 2.58 2.90
C LEU A 336 42.99 3.07 4.29
N LEU A 337 43.91 3.68 5.04
CA LEU A 337 43.62 4.21 6.38
C LEU A 337 42.62 5.36 6.34
N PHE A 338 42.75 6.26 5.36
CA PHE A 338 41.81 7.35 5.13
C PHE A 338 40.41 6.80 4.83
N GLU A 339 40.25 5.92 3.84
CA GLU A 339 38.95 5.34 3.52
C GLU A 339 38.33 4.60 4.71
N LEU A 340 39.12 3.82 5.45
CA LEU A 340 38.66 3.12 6.65
C LEU A 340 38.16 4.09 7.73
N SER A 341 38.82 5.23 7.92
CA SER A 341 38.33 6.26 8.86
C SER A 341 36.99 6.85 8.42
N VAL A 342 36.84 7.20 7.14
CA VAL A 342 35.58 7.76 6.63
C VAL A 342 34.43 6.75 6.71
N ILE A 343 34.69 5.47 6.39
CA ILE A 343 33.70 4.40 6.49
C ILE A 343 33.22 4.22 7.93
N LYS A 344 34.15 4.26 8.89
CA LYS A 344 33.86 4.19 10.32
C LYS A 344 32.99 5.36 10.76
N ASP A 345 33.40 6.58 10.43
CA ASP A 345 32.70 7.80 10.85
C ASP A 345 31.30 7.91 10.22
N SER A 346 31.12 7.36 9.01
CA SER A 346 29.82 7.28 8.32
C SER A 346 28.90 6.17 8.86
N GLY A 347 29.37 5.31 9.77
CA GLY A 347 28.57 4.20 10.30
C GLY A 347 28.29 3.07 9.30
N TYR A 348 29.12 2.91 8.25
CA TYR A 348 28.96 1.88 7.23
C TYR A 348 29.91 0.65 7.29
N PRO A 349 30.64 0.34 8.38
CA PRO A 349 31.55 -0.82 8.36
C PRO A 349 30.78 -2.13 8.13
N GLY A 350 29.62 -2.29 8.75
CA GLY A 350 28.75 -3.46 8.56
C GLY A 350 28.26 -3.63 7.11
N TYR A 351 28.02 -2.53 6.38
CA TYR A 351 27.65 -2.60 4.97
C TYR A 351 28.77 -3.21 4.13
N PHE A 352 30.02 -2.77 4.32
CA PHE A 352 31.16 -3.34 3.61
C PHE A 352 31.39 -4.80 3.95
N LEU A 353 31.24 -5.19 5.23
CA LEU A 353 31.37 -6.58 5.66
C LEU A 353 30.32 -7.48 5.01
N ILE A 354 29.05 -7.05 4.97
CA ILE A 354 27.97 -7.78 4.30
C ILE A 354 28.27 -7.95 2.81
N VAL A 355 28.66 -6.86 2.13
CA VAL A 355 28.91 -6.87 0.68
C VAL A 355 30.12 -7.75 0.35
N GLN A 356 31.19 -7.67 1.13
CA GLN A 356 32.34 -8.54 0.99
C GLN A 356 31.94 -10.01 1.16
N ASP A 357 31.13 -10.34 2.17
CA ASP A 357 30.77 -11.73 2.47
C ASP A 357 29.99 -12.38 1.33
N PHE A 358 28.89 -11.76 0.85
CA PHE A 358 28.11 -12.38 -0.22
C PHE A 358 28.87 -12.40 -1.55
N THR A 359 29.74 -11.43 -1.84
CA THR A 359 30.57 -11.45 -3.06
C THR A 359 31.66 -12.52 -3.00
N SER A 360 32.25 -12.78 -1.83
CA SER A 360 33.16 -13.90 -1.62
C SER A 360 32.46 -15.25 -1.72
N ALA A 361 31.31 -15.40 -1.05
CA ALA A 361 30.51 -16.63 -1.10
C ALA A 361 30.09 -16.98 -2.54
N ALA A 362 29.63 -16.00 -3.32
CA ALA A 362 29.29 -16.18 -4.73
C ALA A 362 30.46 -16.77 -5.53
N ARG A 363 31.68 -16.24 -5.37
CA ARG A 363 32.86 -16.76 -6.09
C ARG A 363 33.23 -18.18 -5.68
N VAL A 364 33.13 -18.50 -4.39
CA VAL A 364 33.37 -19.87 -3.88
C VAL A 364 32.36 -20.86 -4.48
N MET A 365 31.12 -20.43 -4.67
CA MET A 365 30.07 -21.22 -5.32
C MET A 365 30.18 -21.30 -6.85
N GLY A 366 31.20 -20.68 -7.45
CA GLY A 366 31.35 -20.61 -8.90
C GLY A 366 30.41 -19.61 -9.59
N VAL A 367 29.73 -18.75 -8.83
CA VAL A 367 28.90 -17.66 -9.37
C VAL A 367 29.80 -16.49 -9.75
N SER A 368 29.71 -16.06 -11.01
CA SER A 368 30.50 -14.93 -11.51
C SER A 368 30.04 -13.61 -10.89
N VAL A 369 30.98 -12.89 -10.27
CA VAL A 369 30.77 -11.53 -9.74
C VAL A 369 31.46 -10.53 -10.67
N GLY A 370 30.72 -9.53 -11.14
CA GLY A 370 31.26 -8.49 -12.01
C GLY A 370 32.39 -7.68 -11.36
N PRO A 371 33.16 -6.89 -12.14
CA PRO A 371 34.34 -6.20 -11.63
C PRO A 371 34.05 -4.98 -10.73
N GLY A 372 32.78 -4.69 -10.43
CA GLY A 372 32.33 -3.45 -9.81
C GLY A 372 31.73 -2.47 -10.84
N ARG A 373 30.72 -1.71 -10.40
CA ARG A 373 30.00 -0.68 -11.18
C ARG A 373 29.63 0.49 -10.26
N GLY A 374 29.38 1.65 -10.86
CA GLY A 374 29.10 2.89 -10.12
C GLY A 374 30.31 3.42 -9.36
N SER A 375 30.08 4.35 -8.43
CA SER A 375 31.16 5.02 -7.71
C SER A 375 31.98 4.08 -6.81
N ALA A 376 31.45 2.93 -6.39
CA ALA A 376 32.14 1.98 -5.51
C ALA A 376 33.49 1.48 -6.07
N ALA A 377 33.71 1.55 -7.39
CA ALA A 377 35.00 1.25 -8.01
C ALA A 377 36.12 2.21 -7.59
N GLY A 378 35.79 3.39 -7.04
CA GLY A 378 36.75 4.35 -6.50
C GLY A 378 37.25 4.04 -5.08
N SER A 379 36.79 2.97 -4.43
CA SER A 379 37.24 2.59 -3.08
C SER A 379 38.33 1.52 -3.11
N ALA A 380 39.49 1.85 -2.55
CA ALA A 380 40.61 0.93 -2.36
C ALA A 380 40.25 -0.14 -1.32
N VAL A 381 39.46 0.21 -0.30
CA VAL A 381 38.90 -0.76 0.66
C VAL A 381 38.02 -1.79 -0.06
N ALA A 382 37.10 -1.33 -0.93
CA ALA A 382 36.25 -2.23 -1.71
C ALA A 382 37.06 -3.14 -2.65
N TYR A 383 38.13 -2.62 -3.25
CA TYR A 383 39.05 -3.41 -4.06
C TYR A 383 39.77 -4.49 -3.24
N CYS A 384 40.34 -4.13 -2.08
CA CYS A 384 41.04 -5.06 -1.19
C CYS A 384 40.13 -6.18 -0.68
N LEU A 385 38.90 -5.86 -0.30
CA LEU A 385 37.88 -6.82 0.13
C LEU A 385 37.37 -7.70 -1.02
N GLY A 386 37.72 -7.38 -2.27
CA GLY A 386 37.22 -8.07 -3.44
C GLY A 386 35.75 -7.78 -3.73
N ILE A 387 35.20 -6.68 -3.23
CA ILE A 387 33.90 -6.17 -3.66
C ILE A 387 34.01 -5.70 -5.11
N THR A 388 35.12 -5.04 -5.45
CA THR A 388 35.47 -4.63 -6.81
C THR A 388 36.75 -5.33 -7.28
N ASN A 389 36.99 -5.31 -8.59
CA ASN A 389 38.20 -5.84 -9.22
C ASN A 389 38.96 -4.78 -10.02
N VAL A 390 38.62 -3.49 -9.85
CA VAL A 390 39.34 -2.36 -10.44
C VAL A 390 40.19 -1.73 -9.34
N ASP A 391 41.48 -1.57 -9.58
CA ASP A 391 42.39 -0.89 -8.66
C ASP A 391 42.20 0.63 -8.77
N PRO A 392 41.60 1.30 -7.78
CA PRO A 392 41.30 2.73 -7.89
C PRO A 392 42.55 3.60 -7.86
N ILE A 393 43.65 3.12 -7.28
CA ILE A 393 44.90 3.89 -7.19
C ILE A 393 45.59 3.89 -8.56
N ALA A 394 45.61 2.75 -9.25
CA ALA A 394 46.21 2.66 -10.59
C ALA A 394 45.46 3.47 -11.67
N TYR A 395 44.17 3.76 -11.45
CA TYR A 395 43.32 4.48 -12.41
C TYR A 395 42.87 5.86 -11.90
N ASP A 396 43.51 6.40 -10.85
CA ASP A 396 43.21 7.71 -10.26
C ASP A 396 41.71 7.93 -9.94
N LEU A 397 41.05 6.88 -9.44
CA LEU A 397 39.64 6.93 -9.08
C LEU A 397 39.47 7.51 -7.66
N LEU A 398 38.51 8.44 -7.55
CA LEU A 398 38.26 9.19 -6.32
C LEU A 398 37.30 8.44 -5.38
N PHE A 399 37.68 8.31 -4.11
CA PHE A 399 36.86 7.68 -3.09
C PHE A 399 35.68 8.57 -2.68
N GLU A 400 35.89 9.88 -2.64
CA GLU A 400 34.91 10.89 -2.22
C GLU A 400 33.71 10.95 -3.17
N ARG A 401 33.88 10.47 -4.41
CA ARG A 401 32.77 10.32 -5.36
C ARG A 401 31.82 9.18 -4.97
N PHE A 402 32.30 8.23 -4.18
CA PHE A 402 31.54 7.12 -3.62
C PHE A 402 30.99 7.44 -2.25
N LEU A 403 31.86 7.81 -1.32
CA LEU A 403 31.49 8.14 0.05
C LEU A 403 32.15 9.48 0.41
N ASN A 404 31.34 10.53 0.42
CA ASN A 404 31.80 11.87 0.77
C ASN A 404 31.77 12.01 2.30
N PRO A 405 32.90 12.34 2.95
CA PRO A 405 33.02 12.42 4.41
C PRO A 405 32.12 13.47 5.08
#